data_AF-A0A6V8CDF3-F1
#
_entry.id   AF-A0A6V8CDF3-F1
#
_cell.length_a   1.000
_cell.length_b   1.000
_cell.length_c   1.000
_cell.angle_alpha   90.00
_cell.angle_beta   90.00
_cell.angle_gamma   90.00
#
_symmetry.space_group_name_H-M   'P 1'
#
loop_
_entity.id
_entity.type
_entity.pdbx_description
1 polymer ?
#
loop_
_entity_poly.entity_id
_entity_poly.type
_entity_poly.pdbx_seq_one_letter_code
_entity_poly.pdbx_strand_id
1 'polypeptide(L)'
;MAAVEDALIVAGGLGTRMFPVSAMLAKEALPLVDVPVLTHLIQEAAHAGVKRVHVISRPGKDLSAWVEGRSGLASFRPDMHAHHLDPGVNVEVLIHEQQEQRGLGDAISCALHAVQGPFLILLGDNLLMTEHRTTGV
;
A
#
# COMPACT_ATOMS: atom_id res chain seq x y z
N MET A 1 6.70 -11.17 -23.31
CA MET A 1 6.38 -11.57 -21.91
C MET A 1 4.94 -11.19 -21.63
N ALA A 2 4.22 -11.94 -20.81
CA ALA A 2 2.87 -11.54 -20.40
C ALA A 2 2.93 -10.20 -19.64
N ALA A 3 1.91 -9.35 -19.81
CA ALA A 3 1.83 -8.08 -19.09
C ALA A 3 1.66 -8.34 -17.59
N VAL A 4 2.33 -7.54 -16.75
CA VAL A 4 2.19 -7.57 -15.29
C VAL A 4 1.12 -6.56 -14.92
N GLU A 5 -0.08 -7.04 -14.62
CA GLU A 5 -1.25 -6.16 -14.33
C GLU A 5 -1.63 -6.12 -12.84
N ASP A 6 -0.96 -6.93 -12.01
CA ASP A 6 -1.26 -7.12 -10.59
C ASP A 6 -0.05 -6.81 -9.70
N ALA A 7 -0.31 -6.18 -8.56
CA ALA A 7 0.68 -6.02 -7.49
C ALA A 7 0.10 -6.42 -6.13
N LEU A 8 0.88 -7.14 -5.33
CA LEU A 8 0.54 -7.50 -3.96
C LEU A 8 1.34 -6.64 -3.00
N ILE A 9 0.66 -5.90 -2.11
CA ILE A 9 1.28 -5.15 -1.02
C ILE A 9 1.06 -5.93 0.28
N VAL A 10 2.14 -6.36 0.92
CA VAL A 10 2.07 -7.14 2.17
C VAL A 10 2.11 -6.20 3.38
N ALA A 11 0.94 -6.00 4.00
CA ALA A 11 0.66 -5.01 5.05
C ALA A 11 0.06 -5.64 6.33
N GLY A 12 0.21 -6.95 6.55
CA GLY A 12 -0.36 -7.67 7.71
C GLY A 12 0.41 -7.53 9.03
N GLY A 13 1.57 -6.85 9.03
CA GLY A 13 2.48 -6.82 10.18
C GLY A 13 1.95 -6.00 11.37
N LEU A 14 2.37 -6.42 12.59
CA LEU A 14 2.11 -5.72 13.85
C LEU A 14 2.85 -4.37 13.98
N GLY A 15 3.98 -4.21 13.30
CA GLY A 15 4.78 -2.98 13.38
C GLY A 15 5.46 -2.78 14.74
N THR A 16 5.78 -3.83 15.50
CA THR A 16 6.29 -3.76 16.88
C THR A 16 7.49 -2.82 17.10
N ARG A 17 8.31 -2.60 16.07
CA ARG A 17 9.43 -1.62 16.08
C ARG A 17 8.97 -0.16 16.18
N MET A 18 7.70 0.12 15.92
CA MET A 18 7.09 1.45 15.90
C MET A 18 6.07 1.62 17.04
N PHE A 19 6.15 0.79 18.07
CA PHE A 19 5.31 0.94 19.26
C PHE A 19 5.70 2.20 20.05
N PRO A 20 4.72 2.90 20.67
CA PRO A 20 3.30 2.52 20.78
C PRO A 20 2.45 2.96 19.58
N VAL A 21 2.99 3.75 18.65
CA VAL A 21 2.21 4.36 17.56
C VAL A 21 1.49 3.29 16.72
N SER A 22 2.19 2.23 16.32
CA SER A 22 1.56 1.18 15.49
C SER A 22 0.62 0.24 16.25
N ALA A 23 0.48 0.41 17.58
CA ALA A 23 -0.57 -0.26 18.35
C ALA A 23 -1.91 0.48 18.21
N MET A 24 -1.88 1.78 17.87
CA MET A 24 -3.06 2.63 17.70
C MET A 24 -3.41 2.87 16.23
N LEU A 25 -2.39 2.97 15.37
CA LEU A 25 -2.53 3.25 13.95
C LEU A 25 -1.91 2.13 13.11
N ALA A 26 -2.44 1.90 11.91
CA ALA A 26 -1.74 1.05 10.95
C ALA A 26 -0.37 1.65 10.62
N LYS A 27 0.71 0.85 10.67
CA LYS A 27 2.05 1.37 10.31
C LYS A 27 2.08 1.90 8.87
N GLU A 28 1.27 1.31 8.00
CA GLU A 28 1.12 1.69 6.59
C GLU A 28 0.39 3.04 6.40
N ALA A 29 -0.33 3.50 7.44
CA ALA A 29 -0.97 4.81 7.49
C ALA A 29 -0.03 5.91 8.01
N LEU A 30 1.17 5.57 8.47
CA LEU A 30 2.10 6.56 8.99
C LEU A 30 2.60 7.46 7.86
N PRO A 31 2.68 8.78 8.10
CA PRO A 31 3.03 9.72 7.06
C PRO A 31 4.55 9.73 6.81
N LEU A 32 4.93 9.77 5.54
CA LEU A 32 6.19 10.33 5.11
C LEU A 32 5.91 11.78 4.68
N VAL A 33 6.33 12.73 5.51
CA VAL A 33 5.91 14.14 5.42
C VAL A 33 4.39 14.26 5.58
N ASP A 34 3.62 14.29 4.50
CA ASP A 34 2.17 14.46 4.47
C ASP A 34 1.42 13.32 3.76
N VAL A 35 2.14 12.36 3.18
CA VAL A 35 1.57 11.26 2.41
C VAL A 35 1.78 9.93 3.15
N PRO A 36 0.73 9.10 3.32
CA PRO A 36 0.88 7.79 3.96
C PRO A 36 1.79 6.84 3.16
N VAL A 37 2.54 5.99 3.87
CA VAL A 37 3.42 4.97 3.25
C VAL A 37 2.67 4.10 2.23
N LEU A 38 1.45 3.64 2.56
CA LEU A 38 0.65 2.82 1.64
C LEU A 38 0.31 3.54 0.33
N THR A 39 0.06 4.85 0.40
CA THR A 39 -0.22 5.68 -0.78
C THR A 39 0.97 5.71 -1.72
N HIS A 40 2.19 5.84 -1.19
CA HIS A 40 3.40 5.77 -2.01
C HIS A 40 3.54 4.42 -2.73
N LEU A 41 3.28 3.30 -2.03
CA LEU A 41 3.38 1.96 -2.62
C LEU A 41 2.33 1.70 -3.70
N ILE A 42 1.09 2.15 -3.48
CA ILE A 42 0.03 2.05 -4.50
C ILE A 42 0.40 2.88 -5.73
N GLN A 43 0.92 4.09 -5.53
CA GLN A 43 1.38 4.93 -6.63
C GLN A 43 2.57 4.32 -7.36
N GLU A 44 3.54 3.72 -6.65
CA GLU A 44 4.67 3.03 -7.26
C GLU A 44 4.18 1.89 -8.18
N ALA A 45 3.25 1.07 -7.70
CA ALA A 45 2.63 0.02 -8.52
C ALA A 45 1.89 0.60 -9.74
N ALA A 46 1.10 1.67 -9.54
CA ALA A 46 0.38 2.33 -10.63
C ALA A 46 1.34 2.89 -11.70
N HIS A 47 2.44 3.52 -11.30
CA HIS A 47 3.47 4.01 -12.21
C HIS A 47 4.19 2.88 -12.97
N ALA A 48 4.25 1.68 -12.39
CA ALA A 48 4.77 0.48 -13.07
C ALA A 48 3.79 -0.12 -14.11
N GLY A 49 2.59 0.44 -14.25
CA GLY A 49 1.58 0.00 -15.22
C GLY A 49 0.62 -1.08 -14.71
N VAL A 50 0.62 -1.34 -13.40
CA VAL A 50 -0.32 -2.26 -12.74
C VAL A 50 -1.72 -1.67 -12.77
N LYS A 51 -2.73 -2.53 -12.91
CA LYS A 51 -4.16 -2.14 -12.92
C LYS A 51 -4.86 -2.47 -11.61
N ARG A 52 -4.41 -3.51 -10.91
CA ARG A 52 -5.01 -4.04 -9.68
C ARG A 52 -3.96 -4.15 -8.58
N VAL A 53 -4.24 -3.52 -7.45
CA VAL A 53 -3.38 -3.56 -6.26
C VAL A 53 -4.10 -4.34 -5.16
N HIS A 54 -3.51 -5.45 -4.76
CA HIS A 54 -3.99 -6.34 -3.71
C HIS A 54 -3.25 -6.06 -2.41
N VAL A 55 -3.91 -5.40 -1.46
CA VAL A 55 -3.35 -5.12 -0.14
C VAL A 55 -3.71 -6.27 0.81
N ILE A 56 -2.70 -7.02 1.26
CA ILE A 56 -2.89 -8.09 2.24
C ILE A 56 -2.69 -7.50 3.64
N SER A 57 -3.78 -7.39 4.38
CA SER A 57 -3.85 -6.85 5.74
C SER A 57 -4.11 -7.98 6.75
N ARG A 58 -4.25 -7.60 8.02
CA ARG A 58 -4.74 -8.47 9.09
C ARG A 58 -6.15 -8.04 9.51
N PRO A 59 -6.94 -8.93 10.12
CA PRO A 59 -8.25 -8.59 10.67
C PRO A 59 -8.21 -7.37 11.60
N GLY A 60 -9.23 -6.53 11.52
CA GLY A 60 -9.43 -5.37 12.39
C GLY A 60 -8.51 -4.17 12.11
N LYS A 61 -7.67 -4.22 11.06
CA LYS A 61 -6.93 -3.05 10.58
C LYS A 61 -7.75 -2.34 9.50
N ASP A 62 -8.25 -1.15 9.80
CA ASP A 62 -9.02 -0.35 8.84
C ASP A 62 -8.12 0.29 7.77
N LEU A 63 -8.38 -0.07 6.51
CA LEU A 63 -7.73 0.47 5.32
C LEU A 63 -8.77 0.94 4.27
N SER A 64 -10.04 1.09 4.65
CA SER A 64 -11.15 1.50 3.77
C SER A 64 -10.86 2.78 2.99
N ALA A 65 -10.16 3.72 3.62
CA ALA A 65 -9.66 4.97 3.05
C ALA A 65 -8.95 4.84 1.70
N TRP A 66 -8.21 3.75 1.47
CA TRP A 66 -7.46 3.52 0.23
C TRP A 66 -8.29 2.87 -0.87
N VAL A 67 -9.45 2.31 -0.53
CA VAL A 67 -10.40 1.72 -1.47
C VAL A 67 -11.44 2.74 -1.91
N GLU A 68 -11.98 3.51 -0.97
CA GLU A 68 -13.04 4.48 -1.24
C GLU A 68 -12.52 5.75 -1.93
N GLY A 69 -11.26 6.13 -1.66
CA GLY A 69 -10.68 7.38 -2.13
C GLY A 69 -11.31 8.61 -1.47
N ARG A 70 -10.63 9.77 -1.56
CA ARG A 70 -11.11 11.04 -0.99
C ARG A 70 -10.96 12.21 -1.94
N SER A 71 -11.16 11.97 -3.23
CA SER A 71 -11.07 13.00 -4.29
C SER A 71 -11.93 14.25 -4.02
N GLY A 72 -13.07 14.10 -3.35
CA GLY A 72 -13.93 15.22 -2.92
C GLY A 72 -13.30 16.21 -1.93
N LEU A 73 -12.16 15.87 -1.31
CA LEU A 73 -11.45 16.75 -0.38
C LEU A 73 -10.35 17.58 -1.05
N ALA A 74 -10.15 17.44 -2.38
CA ALA A 74 -9.09 18.14 -3.11
C ALA A 74 -9.18 19.67 -2.98
N SER A 75 -10.37 20.24 -2.80
CA SER A 75 -10.56 21.68 -2.64
C SER A 75 -9.91 22.28 -1.39
N PHE A 76 -9.64 21.47 -0.35
CA PHE A 76 -8.98 21.95 0.87
C PHE A 76 -7.47 22.11 0.72
N ARG A 77 -6.86 21.45 -0.27
CA ARG A 77 -5.42 21.48 -0.57
C ARG A 77 -5.22 21.46 -2.10
N PRO A 78 -5.57 22.53 -2.81
CA PRO A 78 -5.49 22.59 -4.27
C PRO A 78 -4.05 22.53 -4.80
N ASP A 79 -3.07 22.79 -3.94
CA ASP A 79 -1.63 22.65 -4.21
C ASP A 79 -1.15 21.19 -4.20
N MET A 80 -1.94 20.26 -3.65
CA MET A 80 -1.57 18.87 -3.52
C MET A 80 -2.04 18.04 -4.72
N HIS A 81 -1.21 17.08 -5.14
CA HIS A 81 -1.60 16.13 -6.18
C HIS A 81 -2.81 15.28 -5.73
N ALA A 82 -3.84 15.19 -6.59
CA ALA A 82 -5.07 14.47 -6.29
C ALA A 82 -4.83 12.98 -5.93
N HIS A 83 -3.79 12.37 -6.48
CA HIS A 83 -3.38 10.99 -6.18
C HIS A 83 -2.99 10.76 -4.71
N HIS A 84 -2.66 11.81 -3.95
CA HIS A 84 -2.39 11.68 -2.50
C HIS A 84 -3.68 11.50 -1.69
N LEU A 85 -4.81 12.03 -2.18
CA LEU A 85 -6.13 11.89 -1.56
C LEU A 85 -6.91 10.69 -2.08
N ASP A 86 -6.65 10.30 -3.33
CA ASP A 86 -7.29 9.19 -3.99
C ASP A 86 -6.24 8.30 -4.69
N PRO A 87 -5.64 7.36 -3.93
CA PRO A 87 -4.65 6.44 -4.48
C PRO A 87 -5.27 5.44 -5.47
N GLY A 88 -6.59 5.21 -5.42
CA GLY A 88 -7.32 4.29 -6.29
C GLY A 88 -7.75 4.87 -7.63
N VAL A 89 -7.50 6.16 -7.90
CA VAL A 89 -8.01 6.82 -9.12
C VAL A 89 -7.53 6.19 -10.43
N ASN A 90 -6.33 5.57 -10.42
CA ASN A 90 -5.73 4.94 -11.60
C ASN A 90 -5.68 3.40 -11.51
N VAL A 91 -6.00 2.82 -10.35
CA VAL A 91 -5.86 1.39 -10.07
C VAL A 91 -6.97 0.90 -9.16
N GLU A 92 -7.45 -0.30 -9.39
CA GLU A 92 -8.39 -0.95 -8.48
C GLU A 92 -7.65 -1.45 -7.23
N VAL A 93 -8.09 -1.02 -6.04
CA VAL A 93 -7.49 -1.44 -4.76
C VAL A 93 -8.40 -2.48 -4.10
N LEU A 94 -7.85 -3.65 -3.81
CA LEU A 94 -8.54 -4.80 -3.21
C LEU A 94 -7.87 -5.17 -1.89
N ILE A 95 -8.64 -5.34 -0.82
CA ILE A 95 -8.12 -5.74 0.48
C ILE A 95 -8.37 -7.23 0.72
N HIS A 96 -7.33 -7.94 1.14
CA HIS A 96 -7.36 -9.34 1.56
C HIS A 96 -6.91 -9.47 3.01
N GLU A 97 -7.47 -10.39 3.77
CA GLU A 97 -7.11 -10.58 5.17
C GLU A 97 -6.34 -11.87 5.40
N GLN A 98 -5.15 -11.74 5.97
CA GLN A 98 -4.39 -12.84 6.55
C GLN A 98 -4.85 -13.06 8.01
N GLN A 99 -5.62 -14.13 8.23
CA GLN A 99 -6.19 -14.43 9.56
C GLN A 99 -5.13 -14.74 10.61
N GLU A 100 -4.06 -15.46 10.23
CA GLU A 100 -2.96 -15.82 11.11
C GLU A 100 -1.61 -15.40 10.52
N GLN A 101 -0.73 -14.78 11.31
CA GLN A 101 0.58 -14.32 10.85
C GLN A 101 1.57 -15.48 10.68
N ARG A 102 1.43 -16.25 9.59
CA ARG A 102 2.26 -17.41 9.25
C ARG A 102 3.41 -17.10 8.28
N GLY A 103 3.71 -15.81 8.12
CA GLY A 103 4.81 -15.30 7.30
C GLY A 103 4.39 -14.85 5.90
N LEU A 104 5.39 -14.49 5.08
CA LEU A 104 5.21 -13.85 3.77
C LEU A 104 4.50 -14.75 2.75
N GLY A 105 4.89 -16.03 2.66
CA GLY A 105 4.29 -16.96 1.70
C GLY A 105 2.80 -17.18 1.95
N ASP A 106 2.42 -17.29 3.22
CA ASP A 106 1.01 -17.39 3.62
C ASP A 106 0.24 -16.11 3.28
N ALA A 107 0.82 -14.93 3.57
CA ALA A 107 0.21 -13.65 3.21
C ALA A 107 -0.04 -13.55 1.69
N ILE A 108 0.92 -13.92 0.86
CA ILE A 108 0.76 -13.94 -0.61
C ILE A 108 -0.39 -14.87 -1.01
N SER A 109 -0.48 -16.06 -0.40
CA SER A 109 -1.52 -17.05 -0.74
C SER A 109 -2.95 -16.53 -0.54
N CYS A 110 -3.17 -15.59 0.40
CA CYS A 110 -4.48 -14.98 0.64
C CYS A 110 -5.03 -14.24 -0.59
N ALA A 111 -4.17 -13.66 -1.44
CA ALA A 111 -4.56 -12.87 -2.59
C ALA A 111 -4.51 -13.64 -3.93
N LEU A 112 -3.83 -14.80 -3.99
CA LEU A 112 -3.56 -15.51 -5.26
C LEU A 112 -4.82 -15.86 -6.06
N HIS A 113 -5.95 -16.08 -5.40
CA HIS A 113 -7.22 -16.38 -6.06
C HIS A 113 -7.78 -15.22 -6.91
N ALA A 114 -7.34 -13.99 -6.66
CA ALA A 114 -7.81 -12.77 -7.33
C ALA A 114 -6.79 -12.21 -8.36
N VAL A 115 -5.62 -12.82 -8.47
CA VAL A 115 -4.50 -12.38 -9.32
C VAL A 115 -4.57 -13.07 -10.68
N GLN A 116 -4.18 -12.37 -11.75
CA GLN A 116 -4.18 -12.88 -13.12
C GLN A 116 -2.78 -12.78 -13.73
N GLY A 117 -2.12 -13.93 -13.91
CA GLY A 117 -0.82 -14.00 -14.56
C GLY A 117 0.35 -13.56 -13.66
N PRO A 118 1.45 -13.02 -14.23
CA PRO A 118 2.58 -12.55 -13.43
C PRO A 118 2.22 -11.29 -12.65
N PHE A 119 2.76 -11.17 -11.43
CA PHE A 119 2.44 -10.09 -10.50
C PHE A 119 3.68 -9.58 -9.76
N LEU A 120 3.59 -8.34 -9.25
CA LEU A 120 4.60 -7.74 -8.38
C LEU A 120 4.33 -8.07 -6.92
N ILE A 121 5.38 -8.07 -6.10
CA ILE A 121 5.28 -8.15 -4.63
C ILE A 121 6.02 -6.95 -4.05
N LEU A 122 5.29 -6.14 -3.28
CA LEU A 122 5.81 -4.98 -2.56
C LEU A 122 5.65 -5.24 -1.06
N LEU A 123 6.71 -4.98 -0.29
CA LEU A 123 6.65 -5.05 1.17
C LEU A 123 6.12 -3.73 1.72
N GLY A 124 5.07 -3.78 2.55
CA GLY A 124 4.33 -2.61 3.03
C GLY A 124 5.13 -1.56 3.82
N ASP A 125 6.37 -1.86 4.18
CA ASP A 125 7.29 -0.98 4.91
C ASP A 125 8.58 -0.66 4.15
N ASN A 126 8.68 -1.01 2.87
CA ASN A 126 9.85 -0.74 2.04
C ASN A 126 9.51 0.33 1.01
N LEU A 127 10.05 1.54 1.18
CA LEU A 127 9.99 2.58 0.17
C LEU A 127 11.29 2.57 -0.63
N LEU A 128 11.17 2.45 -1.95
CA LEU A 128 12.31 2.45 -2.85
C LEU A 128 12.48 3.84 -3.45
N MET A 129 13.71 4.34 -3.42
CA MET A 129 14.07 5.63 -4.00
C MET A 129 15.09 5.41 -5.11
N THR A 130 14.95 6.16 -6.20
CA THR A 130 15.89 6.13 -7.33
C THR A 130 17.26 6.70 -6.94
N GLU A 131 17.28 7.68 -6.03
CA GLU A 131 18.50 8.26 -5.48
C GLU A 131 18.65 7.88 -4.00
N HIS A 132 19.73 7.17 -3.67
CA HIS A 132 20.15 7.01 -2.29
C HIS A 132 20.88 8.28 -1.82
N ARG A 133 20.12 9.23 -1.25
CA ARG A 133 20.74 10.37 -0.57
C ARG A 133 21.23 9.90 0.79
N THR A 134 22.55 9.75 0.93
CA THR A 134 23.14 9.57 2.26
C THR A 134 22.73 10.75 3.13
N THR A 135 22.35 10.49 4.37
CA THR A 135 22.19 11.52 5.40
C THR A 135 23.58 12.06 5.74
N GLY A 136 24.14 12.83 4.82
CA GLY A 136 25.37 13.57 5.01
C GLY A 136 25.05 14.81 5.85
N VAL A 137 25.72 14.89 6.99
CA VAL A 137 26.18 16.17 7.54
C VAL A 137 27.06 16.85 6.49
#